data_AF-A0A8J3JM42-F1
#
_entry.id   AF-A0A8J3JM42-F1
#
_cell.length_a   1.000
_cell.length_b   1.000
_cell.length_c   1.000
_cell.angle_alpha   90.00
_cell.angle_beta   90.00
_cell.angle_gamma   90.00
#
_symmetry.space_group_name_H-M   'P 1'
#
loop_
_entity.id
_entity.type
_entity.pdbx_description
1 polymer ?
#
loop_
_entity_poly.entity_id
_entity_poly.type
_entity_poly.pdbx_seq_one_letter_code
_entity_poly.pdbx_strand_id
1 'polypeptide(L)'
;MTAEPVPPPTAEGAPTAEFLRVLTLYRQLEEASPELRERLDQVLGLPDNVRMLGRSRKVSVSMPEDLTDAVQRRVGRGEFSRYVTEAVAKQLELDLLAELAALLEAEHGAVSEQALAEAGAVWPDA
;
A
#
# COMPACT_ATOMS: atom_id res chain seq x y z
N MET A 1 1.97 -31.33 16.73
CA MET A 1 2.49 -29.96 16.53
C MET A 1 1.56 -29.05 17.30
N THR A 2 1.93 -28.74 18.53
CA THR A 2 1.13 -27.94 19.45
C THR A 2 1.65 -26.53 19.31
N ALA A 3 0.88 -25.63 18.68
CA ALA A 3 1.26 -24.23 18.55
C ALA A 3 1.28 -23.60 19.95
N GLU A 4 2.43 -23.07 20.34
CA GLU A 4 2.60 -22.27 21.53
C GLU A 4 1.74 -20.99 21.39
N PRO A 5 0.93 -20.61 22.41
CA PRO A 5 0.12 -19.41 22.31
C PRO A 5 1.03 -18.19 22.23
N VAL A 6 0.88 -17.41 21.16
CA VAL A 6 1.55 -16.11 21.03
C VAL A 6 1.13 -15.24 22.23
N PRO A 7 2.08 -14.76 23.05
CA PRO A 7 1.75 -13.95 24.21
C PRO A 7 1.06 -12.65 23.76
N PRO A 8 0.09 -12.12 24.53
CA PRO A 8 -0.51 -10.83 24.23
C PRO A 8 0.59 -9.77 24.14
N PRO A 9 0.49 -8.79 23.22
CA PRO A 9 1.51 -7.77 23.05
C PRO A 9 1.62 -6.98 24.35
N THR A 10 2.65 -7.29 25.14
CA THR A 10 3.07 -6.45 26.24
C THR A 10 3.42 -5.09 25.65
N ALA A 11 2.91 -4.01 26.26
CA ALA A 11 3.10 -2.62 25.86
C ALA A 11 4.57 -2.13 25.82
N GLU A 12 5.55 -3.04 25.90
CA GLU A 12 6.99 -2.78 25.90
C GLU A 12 7.72 -3.31 24.66
N GLY A 13 7.03 -3.78 23.64
CA GLY A 13 7.61 -4.10 22.34
C GLY A 13 6.69 -3.65 21.22
N ALA A 14 6.75 -2.38 20.84
CA ALA A 14 5.95 -1.84 19.75
C ALA A 14 6.58 -2.21 18.39
N PRO A 15 6.12 -3.26 17.67
CA PRO A 15 6.55 -3.50 16.29
C PRO A 15 6.24 -2.29 15.39
N THR A 16 5.28 -1.45 15.80
CA THR A 16 4.94 -0.18 15.17
C THR A 16 6.03 0.88 15.32
N ALA A 17 6.72 0.96 16.47
CA ALA A 17 7.75 1.98 16.69
C ALA A 17 9.04 1.64 15.94
N GLU A 18 9.40 0.36 15.87
CA GLU A 18 10.56 -0.09 15.10
C GLU A 18 10.30 0.03 13.59
N PHE A 19 9.13 -0.36 13.12
CA PHE A 19 8.74 -0.18 11.71
C PHE A 19 8.67 1.31 11.32
N LEU A 20 8.06 2.16 12.16
CA LEU A 20 8.05 3.60 11.91
C LEU A 20 9.45 4.23 12.03
N ARG A 21 10.35 3.69 12.87
CA ARG A 21 11.76 4.08 12.90
C ARG A 21 12.47 3.68 11.62
N VAL A 22 12.24 2.47 11.11
CA VAL A 22 12.78 2.01 9.83
C VAL A 22 12.28 2.93 8.72
N LEU A 23 10.98 3.22 8.65
CA LEU A 23 10.41 4.16 7.66
C LEU A 23 10.97 5.59 7.80
N THR A 24 11.18 6.06 9.03
CA THR A 24 11.78 7.38 9.29
C THR A 24 13.25 7.41 8.91
N LEU A 25 13.99 6.33 9.19
CA LEU A 25 15.38 6.17 8.78
C LEU A 25 15.49 6.14 7.26
N TYR A 26 14.60 5.42 6.55
CA TYR A 26 14.53 5.44 5.09
C TYR A 26 14.34 6.86 4.56
N ARG A 27 13.40 7.63 5.12
CA ARG A 27 13.16 9.03 4.73
C ARG A 27 14.37 9.95 5.01
N GLN A 28 15.03 9.78 6.16
CA GLN A 28 16.23 10.55 6.52
C GLN A 28 17.45 10.15 5.68
N LEU A 29 17.58 8.87 5.31
CA LEU A 29 18.62 8.36 4.42
C LEU A 29 18.48 8.93 3.01
N GLU A 30 17.24 9.00 2.51
CA GLU A 30 16.94 9.67 1.25
C GLU A 30 17.41 11.13 1.32
N GLU A 31 17.03 11.90 2.35
CA GLU A 31 17.45 13.30 2.49
C GLU A 31 18.97 13.50 2.62
N ALA A 32 19.69 12.57 3.25
CA ALA A 32 21.10 12.71 3.60
C ALA A 32 22.09 12.30 2.50
N SER A 33 21.72 11.44 1.55
CA SER A 33 22.66 10.93 0.54
C SER A 33 22.03 10.82 -0.86
N PRO A 34 22.36 11.75 -1.78
CA PRO A 34 21.94 11.67 -3.19
C PRO A 34 22.51 10.42 -3.89
N GLU A 35 23.70 9.99 -3.48
CA GLU A 35 24.41 8.81 -4.02
C GLU A 35 23.70 7.50 -3.63
N LEU A 36 23.09 7.45 -2.45
CA LEU A 36 22.33 6.28 -2.01
C LEU A 36 20.98 6.18 -2.71
N ARG A 37 20.32 7.31 -2.99
CA ARG A 37 19.12 7.35 -3.85
C ARG A 37 19.42 6.72 -5.21
N GLU A 38 20.47 7.18 -5.86
CA GLU A 38 20.88 6.66 -7.18
C GLU A 38 21.18 5.15 -7.15
N ARG A 39 21.74 4.66 -6.03
CA ARG A 39 22.00 3.22 -5.83
C ARG A 39 20.74 2.41 -5.51
N LEU A 40 19.80 2.96 -4.75
CA LEU A 40 18.50 2.32 -4.48
C LEU A 40 17.66 2.23 -5.76
N ASP A 41 17.66 3.29 -6.58
CA ASP A 41 17.03 3.31 -7.91
C ASP A 41 17.62 2.23 -8.83
N GLN A 42 18.94 2.04 -8.80
CA GLN A 42 19.61 0.98 -9.57
C GLN A 42 19.34 -0.44 -9.06
N VAL A 43 19.25 -0.65 -7.74
CA VAL A 43 19.13 -1.99 -7.13
C VAL A 43 17.68 -2.46 -7.04
N LEU A 44 16.78 -1.60 -6.58
CA LEU A 44 15.36 -1.91 -6.50
C LEU A 44 14.66 -1.72 -7.84
N GLY A 45 15.35 -1.12 -8.81
CA GLY A 45 14.77 -0.75 -10.09
C GLY A 45 13.56 0.15 -9.92
N LEU A 46 13.45 0.87 -8.77
CA LEU A 46 12.37 1.79 -8.49
C LEU A 46 12.50 2.90 -9.53
N PRO A 47 11.61 2.97 -10.52
CA PRO A 47 11.66 4.06 -11.48
C PRO A 47 11.52 5.40 -10.75
N ASP A 48 11.71 6.51 -11.47
CA ASP A 48 11.22 7.85 -11.10
C ASP A 48 9.71 7.89 -10.70
N ASN A 49 9.01 6.75 -10.75
CA ASN A 49 7.60 6.54 -10.45
C ASN A 49 7.25 6.57 -8.95
N VAL A 50 8.23 6.72 -8.04
CA VAL A 50 7.92 7.07 -6.63
C VAL A 50 7.32 8.47 -6.55
N ARG A 51 7.46 9.29 -7.61
CA ARG A 51 6.37 10.17 -8.04
C ARG A 51 5.43 9.36 -8.93
N MET A 52 4.20 9.13 -8.49
CA MET A 52 3.07 8.77 -9.37
C MET A 52 2.79 9.80 -10.51
N LEU A 53 3.72 10.72 -10.80
CA LEU A 53 3.67 11.82 -11.77
C LEU A 53 4.76 11.66 -12.86
N GLY A 54 5.00 10.44 -13.33
CA GLY A 54 5.69 10.22 -14.61
C GLY A 54 4.87 10.80 -15.78
N ARG A 55 5.52 11.04 -16.92
CA ARG A 55 4.80 11.50 -18.13
C ARG A 55 3.69 10.50 -18.47
N SER A 56 2.47 10.97 -18.69
CA SER A 56 1.35 10.11 -19.04
C SER A 56 1.56 9.49 -20.43
N ARG A 57 1.44 8.16 -20.51
CA ARG A 57 1.38 7.43 -21.78
C ARG A 57 -0.08 7.19 -22.13
N LYS A 58 -0.47 7.56 -23.36
CA LYS A 58 -1.81 7.23 -23.86
C LYS A 58 -1.91 5.71 -24.06
N VAL A 59 -2.91 5.12 -23.43
CA VAL A 59 -3.31 3.71 -23.61
C VAL A 59 -4.79 3.73 -24.02
N SER A 60 -5.15 2.95 -25.04
CA SER A 60 -6.53 2.85 -25.53
C SER A 60 -7.13 1.52 -25.09
N VAL A 61 -8.29 1.57 -24.45
CA VAL A 61 -9.07 0.40 -24.02
C VAL A 61 -10.53 0.59 -24.40
N SER A 62 -11.22 -0.50 -24.73
CA SER A 62 -12.67 -0.48 -24.95
C SER A 62 -13.40 -0.64 -23.63
N MET A 63 -14.46 0.13 -23.42
CA MET A 63 -15.27 0.10 -22.20
C MET A 63 -16.77 0.03 -22.56
N PRO A 64 -17.61 -0.56 -21.70
CA PRO A 64 -19.06 -0.49 -21.87
C PRO A 64 -19.56 0.97 -21.90
N GLU A 65 -20.45 1.28 -22.85
CA GLU A 65 -21.00 2.63 -23.05
C GLU A 65 -21.67 3.14 -21.77
N ASP A 66 -22.54 2.34 -21.15
CA ASP A 66 -23.23 2.66 -19.91
C ASP A 66 -22.27 3.03 -18.77
N LEU A 67 -21.10 2.38 -18.72
CA LEU A 67 -20.07 2.67 -17.71
C LEU A 67 -19.39 4.00 -17.99
N THR A 68 -19.03 4.26 -19.25
CA THR A 68 -18.44 5.55 -19.63
C THR A 68 -19.38 6.72 -19.33
N ASP A 69 -20.67 6.56 -19.60
CA ASP A 69 -21.69 7.55 -19.29
C ASP A 69 -21.88 7.75 -17.79
N ALA A 70 -21.90 6.65 -17.02
CA ALA A 70 -22.02 6.72 -15.57
C ALA A 70 -20.86 7.49 -14.93
N VAL A 71 -19.62 7.21 -15.36
CA VAL A 71 -18.45 7.95 -14.90
C VAL A 71 -18.53 9.41 -15.32
N GLN A 72 -18.83 9.68 -16.59
CA GLN A 72 -18.89 11.05 -17.12
C GLN A 72 -19.95 11.90 -16.38
N ARG A 73 -21.11 11.31 -16.04
CA ARG A 73 -22.14 11.95 -15.22
C ARG A 73 -21.69 12.20 -13.79
N ARG A 74 -20.87 11.32 -13.22
CA ARG A 74 -20.34 11.45 -11.85
C ARG A 74 -19.29 12.55 -11.72
N VAL A 75 -18.34 12.61 -12.66
CA VAL A 75 -17.13 13.45 -12.51
C VAL A 75 -17.19 14.75 -13.30
N GLY A 76 -18.10 14.88 -14.26
CA GLY A 76 -18.22 16.06 -15.12
C GLY A 76 -17.21 16.06 -16.27
N ARG A 77 -17.28 17.08 -17.12
CA ARG A 77 -16.47 17.21 -18.34
C ARG A 77 -14.98 17.38 -18.01
N GLY A 78 -14.11 16.70 -18.77
CA GLY A 78 -12.64 16.81 -18.63
C GLY A 78 -12.04 15.92 -17.53
N GLU A 79 -12.84 15.41 -16.60
CA GLU A 79 -12.35 14.69 -15.42
C GLU A 79 -12.29 13.17 -15.59
N PHE A 80 -12.75 12.65 -16.73
CA PHE A 80 -12.81 11.22 -16.99
C PHE A 80 -11.45 10.53 -16.86
N SER A 81 -10.40 11.10 -17.49
CA SER A 81 -9.06 10.51 -17.44
C SER A 81 -8.50 10.50 -16.02
N ARG A 82 -8.70 11.57 -15.24
CA ARG A 82 -8.24 11.64 -13.85
C ARG A 82 -8.92 10.59 -13.00
N TYR A 83 -10.24 10.47 -13.12
CA TYR A 83 -11.02 9.46 -12.40
C TYR A 83 -10.53 8.04 -12.70
N VAL A 84 -10.29 7.71 -13.97
CA VAL A 84 -9.78 6.39 -14.34
C VAL A 84 -8.38 6.16 -13.80
N THR A 85 -7.49 7.16 -13.89
CA THR A 85 -6.13 7.05 -13.32
C THR A 85 -6.16 6.79 -11.82
N GLU A 86 -6.95 7.56 -11.06
CA GLU A 86 -7.09 7.39 -9.61
C GLU A 86 -7.72 6.04 -9.26
N ALA A 87 -8.76 5.61 -9.98
CA ALA A 87 -9.42 4.34 -9.75
C ALA A 87 -8.48 3.15 -10.02
N VAL A 88 -7.73 3.17 -11.12
CA VAL A 88 -6.77 2.11 -11.46
C VAL A 88 -5.61 2.08 -10.48
N ALA A 89 -5.09 3.25 -10.08
CA ALA A 89 -4.04 3.33 -9.07
C ALA A 89 -4.50 2.73 -7.73
N LYS A 90 -5.73 3.07 -7.30
CA LYS A 90 -6.29 2.53 -6.06
C LYS A 90 -6.54 1.03 -6.15
N GLN A 91 -7.02 0.54 -7.29
CA GLN A 91 -7.22 -0.90 -7.49
C GLN A 91 -5.89 -1.66 -7.43
N LEU A 92 -4.85 -1.16 -8.10
CA LEU A 92 -3.52 -1.77 -8.06
C LEU A 92 -2.95 -1.81 -6.64
N GLU A 93 -3.12 -0.74 -5.86
CA GLU A 93 -2.74 -0.71 -4.45
C GLU A 93 -3.46 -1.82 -3.65
N LEU A 94 -4.78 -1.97 -3.84
CA LEU A 94 -5.56 -3.01 -3.17
C LEU A 94 -5.14 -4.42 -3.59
N ASP A 95 -4.84 -4.63 -4.87
CA ASP A 95 -4.38 -5.92 -5.40
C ASP A 95 -3.03 -6.29 -4.77
N LEU A 96 -2.08 -5.35 -4.71
CA LEU A 96 -0.78 -5.55 -4.06
C LEU A 96 -0.91 -5.82 -2.55
N LEU A 97 -1.83 -5.14 -1.88
CA LEU A 97 -2.13 -5.40 -0.46
C LEU A 97 -2.71 -6.80 -0.25
N ALA A 98 -3.59 -7.25 -1.14
CA ALA A 98 -4.16 -8.59 -1.09
C ALA A 98 -3.08 -9.67 -1.32
N GLU A 99 -2.17 -9.44 -2.28
CA GLU A 99 -1.03 -10.32 -2.52
C GLU A 99 -0.13 -10.41 -1.28
N LEU A 100 0.20 -9.28 -0.66
CA LEU A 100 1.01 -9.24 0.56
C LEU A 100 0.31 -9.96 1.72
N ALA A 101 -0.99 -9.71 1.91
CA ALA A 101 -1.77 -10.36 2.95
C ALA A 101 -1.77 -11.89 2.78
N ALA A 102 -1.95 -12.38 1.56
CA ALA A 102 -1.90 -13.81 1.25
C ALA A 102 -0.53 -14.44 1.55
N LEU A 103 0.57 -13.72 1.27
CA LEU A 103 1.92 -14.19 1.61
C LEU A 103 2.11 -14.31 3.13
N LEU A 104 1.67 -13.30 3.89
CA LEU A 104 1.78 -13.31 5.35
C LEU A 104 0.92 -14.39 5.98
N GLU A 105 -0.29 -14.61 5.46
CA GLU A 105 -1.16 -15.70 5.92
C GLU A 105 -0.57 -17.08 5.60
N ALA A 106 0.10 -17.24 4.45
CA ALA A 106 0.78 -18.49 4.12
C ALA A 106 1.98 -18.77 5.05
N GLU A 107 2.69 -17.73 5.49
CA GLU A 107 3.85 -17.85 6.37
C GLU A 107 3.47 -18.03 7.85
N HIS A 108 2.46 -17.31 8.33
CA HIS A 108 2.12 -17.21 9.75
C HIS A 108 0.76 -17.84 10.12
N GLY A 109 -0.05 -18.21 9.14
CA GLY A 109 -1.43 -18.64 9.32
C GLY A 109 -2.42 -17.47 9.42
N ALA A 110 -3.70 -17.81 9.46
CA ALA A 110 -4.78 -16.84 9.57
C ALA A 110 -4.69 -16.03 10.87
N VAL A 111 -5.04 -14.74 10.79
CA VAL A 111 -5.12 -13.86 11.98
C VAL A 111 -6.23 -14.37 12.89
N SER A 112 -5.92 -14.54 14.17
CA SER A 112 -6.91 -15.01 15.16
C SER A 112 -7.87 -13.89 15.56
N GLU A 113 -9.11 -14.26 15.87
CA GLU A 113 -10.13 -13.34 16.41
C GLU A 113 -9.66 -12.61 17.68
N GLN A 114 -8.87 -13.30 18.52
CA GLN A 114 -8.28 -12.70 19.71
C GLN A 114 -7.29 -11.58 19.35
N ALA A 115 -6.41 -11.80 18.38
CA ALA A 115 -5.46 -10.79 17.93
C ALA A 115 -6.18 -9.57 17.30
N LEU A 116 -7.28 -9.80 16.57
CA LEU A 116 -8.11 -8.72 16.04
C LEU A 116 -8.80 -7.91 17.16
N ALA A 117 -9.34 -8.59 18.17
CA ALA A 117 -9.95 -7.92 19.32
C ALA A 117 -8.94 -7.09 20.12
N GLU A 118 -7.74 -7.63 20.35
CA GLU A 118 -6.64 -6.92 20.99
C GLU A 118 -6.20 -5.70 20.18
N ALA A 119 -6.06 -5.84 18.85
CA ALA A 119 -5.73 -4.72 17.97
C ALA A 119 -6.80 -3.63 17.97
N GLY A 120 -8.08 -4.00 17.89
CA GLY A 120 -9.21 -3.06 17.95
C GLY A 120 -9.30 -2.31 19.27
N ALA A 121 -8.92 -2.92 20.39
CA ALA A 121 -8.85 -2.25 21.68
C ALA A 121 -7.72 -1.20 21.75
N VAL A 122 -6.61 -1.43 21.03
CA VAL A 122 -5.48 -0.49 20.96
C VAL A 122 -5.74 0.63 19.94
N TRP A 123 -6.56 0.37 18.92
CA TRP A 123 -6.91 1.34 17.87
C TRP A 123 -8.43 1.63 17.83
N PRO A 124 -8.98 2.31 18.85
CA PRO A 124 -10.42 2.52 18.97
C PRO A 124 -11.02 3.42 17.88
N ASP A 125 -10.20 4.16 17.14
CA ASP A 125 -10.59 5.08 16.06
C ASP A 125 -10.37 4.51 14.65
N ALA A 126 -10.01 3.23 14.50
CA ALA A 126 -9.85 2.57 13.20
C ALA A 126 -11.20 2.27 12.52
#